data_AF-A0A6M2C337-F1
#
_entry.id   AF-A0A6M2C337-F1
#
_cell.length_a   1.000
_cell.length_b   1.000
_cell.length_c   1.000
_cell.angle_alpha   90.00
_cell.angle_beta   90.00
_cell.angle_gamma   90.00
#
_symmetry.space_group_name_H-M   'P 1'
#
loop_
_entity.id
_entity.type
_entity.pdbx_description
1 polymer ?
#
loop_
_entity_poly.entity_id
_entity_poly.type
_entity_poly.pdbx_seq_one_letter_code
_entity_poly.pdbx_strand_id
1 'polypeptide(L)'
;MINKIKYRILILLVMASFTACQNDDTVTANIDAMVAEPGDLLNQTFPLTKVRVEGNGLAGLKKITLDNKIDVSFNPNHNSDKSFIFTVPFDDKLGSRFGVQPITFITASGSVTKDIEILQPNPTITKITPAAATPGFPLTIEGTWFYNVSSITLGGKALSYSVNSPTSIIVGLPANAVSGSELVITTPGGLAKKTIDFVTIVLISDFDGNGVRTAWTSYGDVASFNANTTGGPTANYATLAWTGSIANGYNGSSGGGGTSFLSTSSTDAARTFIDIDVSANVIGTQFAIQLNTIDNKNYGYNFKITDVNWTTMTIKLADFKDNYGYGDPATALDASKVNEIKVGIVQAETPNPTTIKYDNIKIRYQ
;
A
#
# COMPACT_ATOMS: atom_id res chain seq x y z
N MET A 1 55.67 95.28 65.99
CA MET A 1 55.22 94.10 66.77
C MET A 1 53.77 93.86 66.44
N ILE A 2 53.37 92.60 66.19
CA ILE A 2 51.99 92.08 66.16
C ILE A 2 51.16 92.58 64.93
N ASN A 3 50.93 91.73 63.90
CA ASN A 3 49.85 90.72 63.74
C ASN A 3 48.49 91.38 63.39
N LYS A 4 47.55 90.86 62.59
CA LYS A 4 47.32 89.59 61.88
C LYS A 4 46.03 89.76 61.03
N ILE A 5 45.98 89.27 59.79
CA ILE A 5 45.20 88.10 59.28
C ILE A 5 43.81 88.41 58.72
N LYS A 6 43.58 87.82 57.52
CA LYS A 6 42.47 87.97 56.58
C LYS A 6 41.44 86.82 56.71
N TYR A 7 40.21 87.14 56.30
CA TYR A 7 39.00 86.33 56.12
C TYR A 7 39.14 84.99 55.37
N ARG A 8 38.24 84.01 55.66
CA ARG A 8 37.26 83.44 54.69
C ARG A 8 36.30 82.39 55.31
N ILE A 9 35.12 82.33 54.69
CA ILE A 9 33.86 81.64 55.05
C ILE A 9 33.95 80.12 54.82
N LEU A 10 33.35 79.33 55.71
CA LEU A 10 33.26 77.87 55.66
C LEU A 10 31.78 77.45 55.43
N ILE A 11 31.50 76.75 54.33
CA ILE A 11 30.23 76.02 54.10
C ILE A 11 30.57 74.53 54.08
N LEU A 12 29.97 73.77 55.01
CA LEU A 12 30.04 72.31 55.07
C LEU A 12 29.15 71.68 53.99
N LEU A 13 29.73 70.79 53.16
CA LEU A 13 29.00 69.81 52.38
C LEU A 13 29.52 68.42 52.75
N VAL A 14 28.71 67.64 53.45
CA VAL A 14 29.01 66.25 53.84
C VAL A 14 28.89 65.38 52.59
N MET A 15 30.00 64.84 52.12
CA MET A 15 30.06 63.88 51.02
C MET A 15 30.05 62.47 51.61
N ALA A 16 28.85 61.91 51.82
CA ALA A 16 28.68 60.50 52.12
C ALA A 16 28.72 59.71 50.81
N SER A 17 29.85 59.04 50.57
CA SER A 17 30.00 58.05 49.51
C SER A 17 29.05 56.87 49.77
N PHE A 18 27.92 56.83 49.08
CA PHE A 18 27.14 55.61 48.90
C PHE A 18 27.86 54.75 47.86
N THR A 19 28.64 53.76 48.31
CA THR A 19 28.94 52.60 47.47
C THR A 19 27.65 51.81 47.31
N ALA A 20 26.93 52.05 46.22
CA ALA A 20 25.91 51.12 45.77
C ALA A 20 26.62 49.86 45.29
N CYS A 21 26.62 48.80 46.10
CA CYS A 21 26.79 47.46 45.56
C CYS A 21 25.62 47.23 44.60
N GLN A 22 25.87 47.34 43.30
CA GLN A 22 25.05 46.60 42.35
C GLN A 22 25.22 45.14 42.74
N ASN A 23 24.16 44.52 43.25
CA ASN A 23 24.02 43.09 43.11
C ASN A 23 23.97 42.85 41.60
N ASP A 24 25.12 42.58 40.99
CA ASP A 24 25.18 41.83 39.74
C ASP A 24 24.71 40.42 40.07
N ASP A 25 23.41 40.27 40.32
CA ASP A 25 22.76 38.98 40.35
C ASP A 25 22.95 38.42 38.94
N THR A 26 23.96 37.58 38.80
CA THR A 26 24.24 36.88 37.56
C THR A 26 23.00 36.04 37.23
N VAL A 27 22.21 36.51 36.28
CA VAL A 27 20.99 35.83 35.83
C VAL A 27 21.42 34.47 35.31
N THR A 28 21.25 33.42 36.11
CA THR A 28 21.54 32.05 35.74
C THR A 28 20.41 31.55 34.86
N ALA A 29 20.75 30.82 33.80
CA ALA A 29 19.74 30.26 32.91
C ALA A 29 18.76 29.35 33.68
N ASN A 30 17.46 29.57 33.48
CA ASN A 30 16.39 28.75 34.04
C ASN A 30 15.29 28.55 32.98
N ILE A 31 14.72 27.34 32.97
CA ILE A 31 13.59 26.99 32.10
C ILE A 31 12.38 26.74 33.00
N ASP A 32 11.38 27.61 32.84
CA ASP A 32 10.11 27.56 33.55
C ASP A 32 9.14 26.60 32.85
N ALA A 33 9.16 26.58 31.52
CA ALA A 33 8.25 25.77 30.72
C ALA A 33 8.84 25.33 29.37
N MET A 34 8.41 24.16 28.92
CA MET A 34 8.51 23.71 27.53
C MET A 34 7.09 23.48 27.03
N VAL A 35 6.73 24.07 25.90
CA VAL A 35 5.35 24.14 25.38
C VAL A 35 5.34 23.71 23.92
N ALA A 36 4.33 22.97 23.47
CA ALA A 36 4.15 22.71 22.04
C ALA A 36 3.70 23.99 21.31
N GLU A 37 4.10 24.16 20.06
CA GLU A 37 3.70 25.33 19.25
C GLU A 37 2.71 24.99 18.13
N PRO A 38 1.43 25.42 18.25
CA PRO A 38 0.74 25.92 19.46
C PRO A 38 0.31 24.77 20.38
N GLY A 39 0.16 25.00 21.68
CA GLY A 39 -0.27 23.94 22.60
C GLY A 39 0.05 24.18 24.08
N ASP A 40 0.00 23.09 24.83
CA ASP A 40 0.16 23.03 26.29
C ASP A 40 1.61 22.71 26.71
N LEU A 41 1.84 22.77 28.02
CA LEU A 41 3.07 22.33 28.67
C LEU A 41 3.39 20.87 28.34
N LEU A 42 4.65 20.61 27.99
CA LEU A 42 5.13 19.30 27.55
C LEU A 42 5.91 18.58 28.64
N ASN A 43 5.36 17.44 29.07
CA ASN A 43 6.13 16.38 29.74
C ASN A 43 6.49 15.25 28.78
N GLN A 44 5.78 15.17 27.65
CA GLN A 44 5.95 14.19 26.58
C GLN A 44 5.72 14.88 25.23
N THR A 45 6.34 14.40 24.15
CA THR A 45 6.16 14.95 22.81
C THR A 45 6.45 13.92 21.72
N PHE A 46 6.13 14.24 20.48
CA PHE A 46 6.46 13.41 19.32
C PHE A 46 7.67 13.97 18.57
N PRO A 47 8.39 13.12 17.82
CA PRO A 47 9.31 13.55 16.77
C PRO A 47 8.76 14.68 15.91
N LEU A 48 9.64 15.61 15.51
CA LEU A 48 9.33 16.72 14.59
C LEU A 48 8.33 17.75 15.14
N THR A 49 7.93 17.63 16.41
CA THR A 49 7.11 18.64 17.09
C THR A 49 7.91 19.92 17.28
N LYS A 50 7.30 21.07 16.98
CA LYS A 50 7.86 22.38 17.30
C LYS A 50 7.60 22.70 18.77
N VAL A 51 8.66 23.05 19.50
CA VAL A 51 8.64 23.31 20.94
C VAL A 51 9.15 24.71 21.21
N ARG A 52 8.37 25.49 21.96
CA ARG A 52 8.78 26.75 22.55
C ARG A 52 9.26 26.50 23.98
N VAL A 53 10.42 27.04 24.29
CA VAL A 53 10.98 27.03 25.64
C VAL A 53 10.77 28.42 26.22
N GLU A 54 10.35 28.50 27.46
CA GLU A 54 10.09 29.74 28.19
C GLU A 54 10.86 29.75 29.51
N GLY A 55 11.43 30.89 29.88
CA GLY A 55 12.23 31.02 31.08
C GLY A 55 12.96 32.36 31.19
N ASN A 56 14.14 32.32 31.82
CA ASN A 56 14.98 33.50 32.07
C ASN A 56 16.46 33.16 31.78
N GLY A 57 17.26 34.13 31.34
CA GLY A 57 18.67 33.90 31.03
C GLY A 57 18.88 33.01 29.79
N LEU A 58 17.92 33.01 28.87
CA LEU A 58 17.94 32.15 27.68
C LEU A 58 18.63 32.80 26.47
N ALA A 59 19.01 34.07 26.57
CA ALA A 59 19.68 34.79 25.49
C ALA A 59 21.05 34.17 25.16
N GLY A 60 21.43 34.24 23.89
CA GLY A 60 22.69 33.68 23.42
C GLY A 60 22.73 32.16 23.52
N LEU A 61 21.62 31.49 23.20
CA LEU A 61 21.57 30.03 23.07
C LEU A 61 22.64 29.58 22.05
N LYS A 62 23.54 28.71 22.50
CA LYS A 62 24.69 28.20 21.73
C LYS A 62 24.45 26.80 21.21
N LYS A 63 23.83 25.95 22.03
CA LYS A 63 23.66 24.53 21.73
C LYS A 63 22.43 23.97 22.41
N ILE A 64 21.77 23.07 21.71
CA ILE A 64 20.74 22.19 22.25
C ILE A 64 21.20 20.77 21.95
N THR A 65 21.21 19.89 22.94
CA THR A 65 21.59 18.48 22.78
C THR A 65 20.51 17.57 23.33
N LEU A 66 19.99 16.65 22.53
CA LEU A 66 19.06 15.59 22.93
C LEU A 66 19.82 14.28 23.19
N ASP A 67 19.47 13.61 24.28
CA ASP A 67 20.09 12.35 24.77
C ASP A 67 21.62 12.43 24.88
N ASN A 68 22.16 13.63 25.08
CA ASN A 68 23.60 13.93 25.08
C ASN A 68 24.35 13.54 23.79
N LYS A 69 23.63 13.26 22.69
CA LYS A 69 24.20 12.75 21.43
C LYS A 69 23.82 13.59 20.22
N ILE A 70 22.58 14.07 20.17
CA ILE A 70 21.99 14.66 18.98
C ILE A 70 21.97 16.17 19.13
N ASP A 71 22.73 16.85 18.29
CA ASP A 71 22.72 18.30 18.22
C ASP A 71 21.43 18.76 17.53
N VAL A 72 20.62 19.57 18.24
CA VAL A 72 19.35 20.08 17.72
C VAL A 72 19.58 21.43 17.06
N SER A 73 19.15 21.54 15.79
CA SER A 73 19.19 22.81 15.07
C SER A 73 18.14 23.78 15.61
N PHE A 74 18.51 25.06 15.73
CA PHE A 74 17.60 26.15 16.08
C PHE A 74 17.93 27.39 15.26
N ASN A 75 16.98 28.31 15.15
CA ASN A 75 17.21 29.60 14.51
C ASN A 75 17.57 30.66 15.57
N PRO A 76 18.80 31.20 15.59
CA PRO A 76 19.21 32.21 16.56
C PRO A 76 18.35 33.47 16.53
N ASN A 77 17.73 33.80 15.39
CA ASN A 77 16.84 34.96 15.27
C ASN A 77 15.53 34.79 16.06
N HIS A 78 15.19 33.56 16.47
CA HIS A 78 14.03 33.27 17.31
C HIS A 78 14.42 33.13 18.79
N ASN A 79 15.68 33.38 19.17
CA ASN A 79 16.14 33.34 20.54
C ASN A 79 16.10 34.73 21.19
N SER A 80 15.49 34.79 22.37
CA SER A 80 15.45 35.95 23.24
C SER A 80 15.87 35.54 24.66
N ASP A 81 15.97 36.49 25.58
CA ASP A 81 16.21 36.18 27.00
C ASP A 81 15.11 35.33 27.64
N LYS A 82 13.88 35.40 27.11
CA LYS A 82 12.71 34.75 27.69
C LYS A 82 12.27 33.49 26.97
N SER A 83 12.62 33.35 25.70
CA SER A 83 12.12 32.24 24.90
C SER A 83 12.97 31.95 23.67
N PHE A 84 12.92 30.70 23.23
CA PHE A 84 13.35 30.25 21.91
C PHE A 84 12.49 29.08 21.44
N ILE A 85 12.60 28.76 20.16
CA ILE A 85 11.87 27.67 19.53
C ILE A 85 12.85 26.71 18.88
N PHE A 86 12.59 25.42 19.01
CA PHE A 86 13.28 24.36 18.27
C PHE A 86 12.28 23.31 17.77
N THR A 87 12.75 22.42 16.90
CA THR A 87 11.97 21.24 16.48
C THR A 87 12.64 20.00 17.04
N VAL A 88 11.86 19.12 17.69
CA VAL A 88 12.37 17.85 18.22
C VAL A 88 12.95 17.02 17.07
N PRO A 89 14.25 16.73 17.05
CA PRO A 89 14.84 15.94 15.98
C PRO A 89 14.46 14.47 16.13
N PHE A 90 14.47 13.75 15.00
CA PHE A 90 14.44 12.30 15.03
C PHE A 90 15.17 11.75 13.81
N ASP A 91 16.35 11.20 14.05
CA ASP A 91 17.23 10.57 13.09
C ASP A 91 17.90 9.36 13.74
N ASP A 92 17.57 8.16 13.25
CA ASP A 92 18.14 6.89 13.71
C ASP A 92 19.65 6.84 13.54
N LYS A 93 20.18 7.44 12.47
CA LYS A 93 21.62 7.44 12.18
C LYS A 93 22.40 8.25 13.22
N LEU A 94 21.74 9.23 13.83
CA LEU A 94 22.27 10.03 14.94
C LEU A 94 21.95 9.41 16.31
N GLY A 95 21.28 8.25 16.34
CA GLY A 95 20.98 7.51 17.57
C GLY A 95 19.72 7.98 18.30
N SER A 96 18.73 8.52 17.58
CA SER A 96 17.44 8.89 18.17
C SER A 96 16.73 7.67 18.76
N ARG A 97 16.03 7.89 19.88
CA ARG A 97 15.26 6.83 20.56
C ARG A 97 13.99 7.41 21.18
N PHE A 98 13.03 6.51 21.43
CA PHE A 98 11.81 6.80 22.16
C PHE A 98 12.01 6.66 23.68
N GLY A 99 11.03 7.16 24.43
CA GLY A 99 11.01 7.18 25.89
C GLY A 99 11.66 8.43 26.49
N VAL A 100 11.83 8.40 27.81
CA VAL A 100 12.41 9.52 28.58
C VAL A 100 13.91 9.67 28.25
N GLN A 101 14.32 10.90 27.96
CA GLN A 101 15.72 11.25 27.71
C GLN A 101 16.04 12.70 28.08
N PRO A 102 17.29 13.00 28.45
CA PRO A 102 17.68 14.36 28.79
C PRO A 102 17.74 15.24 27.54
N ILE A 103 17.33 16.48 27.69
CA ILE A 103 17.56 17.57 26.74
C ILE A 103 18.29 18.70 27.46
N THR A 104 19.45 19.08 26.92
CA THR A 104 20.36 20.06 27.51
C THR A 104 20.42 21.31 26.64
N PHE A 105 20.28 22.47 27.26
CA PHE A 105 20.34 23.78 26.63
C PHE A 105 21.52 24.55 27.19
N ILE A 106 22.45 24.97 26.32
CA ILE A 106 23.63 25.75 26.67
C ILE A 106 23.42 27.18 26.17
N THR A 107 23.31 28.13 27.09
CA THR A 107 23.12 29.57 26.80
C THR A 107 24.39 30.36 27.13
N ALA A 108 24.36 31.68 26.96
CA ALA A 108 25.44 32.53 27.44
C ALA A 108 25.53 32.56 28.98
N SER A 109 24.40 32.32 29.65
CA SER A 109 24.22 32.46 31.10
C SER A 109 24.28 31.15 31.89
N GLY A 110 24.38 30.00 31.23
CA GLY A 110 24.49 28.71 31.90
C GLY A 110 24.08 27.51 31.06
N SER A 111 23.96 26.36 31.72
CA SER A 111 23.48 25.11 31.13
C SER A 111 22.27 24.61 31.93
N VAL A 112 21.18 24.29 31.24
CA VAL A 112 19.96 23.74 31.84
C VAL A 112 19.66 22.40 31.20
N THR A 113 19.48 21.35 32.00
CA THR A 113 19.03 20.03 31.53
C THR A 113 17.64 19.75 32.08
N LYS A 114 16.76 19.25 31.21
CA LYS A 114 15.42 18.74 31.54
C LYS A 114 15.28 17.33 31.01
N ASP A 115 14.32 16.57 31.53
CA ASP A 115 13.90 15.32 30.92
C ASP A 115 12.71 15.56 30.00
N ILE A 116 12.70 14.88 28.86
CA ILE A 116 11.59 14.88 27.92
C ILE A 116 11.31 13.45 27.45
N GLU A 117 10.04 13.05 27.46
CA GLU A 117 9.63 11.77 26.89
C GLU A 117 9.29 11.91 25.41
N ILE A 118 10.00 11.16 24.55
CA ILE A 118 9.69 11.12 23.12
C ILE A 118 8.83 9.90 22.81
N LEU A 119 7.58 10.13 22.44
CA LEU A 119 6.62 9.10 22.09
C LEU A 119 6.80 8.65 20.64
N GLN A 120 6.56 7.37 20.38
CA GLN A 120 6.50 6.83 19.03
C GLN A 120 5.18 7.27 18.36
N PRO A 121 5.20 7.88 17.17
CA PRO A 121 3.98 8.14 16.41
C PRO A 121 3.28 6.86 15.95
N ASN A 122 1.98 6.95 15.65
CA ASN A 122 1.27 5.85 15.00
C ASN A 122 1.99 5.44 13.70
N PRO A 123 2.08 4.13 13.41
CA PRO A 123 2.58 3.67 12.13
C PRO A 123 1.64 4.09 11.01
N THR A 124 2.17 4.26 9.80
CA THR A 124 1.36 4.51 8.60
C THR A 124 1.68 3.51 7.51
N ILE A 125 0.70 3.19 6.66
CA ILE A 125 0.88 2.38 5.46
C ILE A 125 0.64 3.29 4.26
N THR A 126 1.67 3.51 3.45
CA THR A 126 1.60 4.39 2.27
C THR A 126 1.43 3.60 0.99
N LYS A 127 2.06 2.42 0.88
CA LYS A 127 2.00 1.57 -0.32
C LYS A 127 2.07 0.09 0.02
N ILE A 128 1.41 -0.69 -0.81
CA ILE A 128 1.45 -2.15 -0.78
C ILE A 128 1.85 -2.63 -2.18
N THR A 129 2.78 -3.58 -2.24
CA THR A 129 3.27 -4.17 -3.49
C THR A 129 3.29 -5.69 -3.41
N PRO A 130 2.61 -6.40 -4.33
CA PRO A 130 1.73 -5.88 -5.39
C PRO A 130 0.43 -5.27 -4.83
N ALA A 131 -0.21 -4.35 -5.57
CA ALA A 131 -1.45 -3.69 -5.14
C ALA A 131 -2.64 -4.65 -5.03
N ALA A 132 -2.72 -5.62 -5.94
CA ALA A 132 -3.58 -6.80 -5.82
C ALA A 132 -2.70 -7.99 -5.46
N ALA A 133 -2.86 -8.51 -4.25
CA ALA A 133 -2.02 -9.56 -3.72
C ALA A 133 -2.43 -10.95 -4.22
N THR A 134 -1.48 -11.86 -4.37
CA THR A 134 -1.79 -13.27 -4.66
C THR A 134 -1.80 -14.04 -3.34
N PRO A 135 -2.87 -14.79 -3.00
CA PRO A 135 -2.87 -15.64 -1.82
C PRO A 135 -1.65 -16.59 -1.81
N GLY A 136 -1.01 -16.74 -0.66
CA GLY A 136 0.17 -17.60 -0.51
C GLY A 136 1.51 -16.94 -0.88
N PHE A 137 1.51 -15.75 -1.48
CA PHE A 137 2.71 -15.01 -1.87
C PHE A 137 3.00 -13.84 -0.93
N PRO A 138 4.26 -13.42 -0.79
CA PRO A 138 4.62 -12.31 0.09
C PRO A 138 4.10 -10.96 -0.41
N LEU A 139 3.90 -10.06 0.54
CA LEU A 139 3.47 -8.68 0.35
C LEU A 139 4.52 -7.72 0.90
N THR A 140 4.97 -6.76 0.11
CA THR A 140 5.81 -5.67 0.61
C THR A 140 4.92 -4.50 1.01
N ILE A 141 5.15 -3.98 2.21
CA ILE A 141 4.45 -2.83 2.79
C ILE A 141 5.45 -1.72 3.02
N GLU A 142 5.17 -0.56 2.46
CA GLU A 142 5.92 0.68 2.67
C GLU A 142 5.10 1.64 3.55
N GLY A 143 5.80 2.41 4.38
CA GLY A 143 5.15 3.26 5.36
C GLY A 143 6.12 4.03 6.23
N THR A 144 5.69 4.37 7.44
CA THR A 144 6.51 5.06 8.45
C THR A 144 6.26 4.50 9.84
N TRP A 145 7.23 4.73 10.74
CA TRP A 145 7.18 4.41 12.17
C TRP A 145 7.00 2.92 12.49
N PHE A 146 7.54 2.02 11.65
CA PHE A 146 7.58 0.57 11.89
C PHE A 146 8.66 0.14 12.90
N TYR A 147 8.76 0.84 14.03
CA TYR A 147 9.64 0.45 15.14
C TYR A 147 8.92 -0.52 16.06
N ASN A 148 9.64 -1.57 16.50
CA ASN A 148 9.17 -2.56 17.48
C ASN A 148 7.78 -3.15 17.14
N VAL A 149 7.57 -3.50 15.86
CA VAL A 149 6.31 -4.13 15.41
C VAL A 149 6.05 -5.39 16.23
N SER A 150 4.98 -5.38 17.02
CA SER A 150 4.64 -6.46 17.96
C SER A 150 3.70 -7.50 17.36
N SER A 151 2.91 -7.12 16.35
CA SER A 151 2.09 -8.05 15.58
C SER A 151 1.66 -7.48 14.24
N ILE A 152 1.43 -8.39 13.28
CA ILE A 152 0.71 -8.11 12.04
C ILE A 152 -0.37 -9.17 11.89
N THR A 153 -1.60 -8.75 11.61
CA THR A 153 -2.74 -9.64 11.39
C THR A 153 -3.46 -9.34 10.09
N LEU A 154 -4.12 -10.34 9.51
CA LEU A 154 -5.01 -10.22 8.36
C LEU A 154 -6.33 -10.91 8.66
N GLY A 155 -7.43 -10.17 8.63
CA GLY A 155 -8.75 -10.67 9.06
C GLY A 155 -8.72 -11.21 10.50
N GLY A 156 -7.91 -10.62 11.37
CA GLY A 156 -7.69 -11.05 12.76
C GLY A 156 -6.76 -12.25 12.96
N LYS A 157 -6.23 -12.85 11.89
CA LYS A 157 -5.25 -13.96 11.98
C LYS A 157 -3.83 -13.44 11.93
N ALA A 158 -2.97 -13.93 12.82
CA ALA A 158 -1.55 -13.55 12.84
C ALA A 158 -0.83 -13.98 11.55
N LEU A 159 0.05 -13.12 11.05
CA LEU A 159 0.89 -13.36 9.88
C LEU A 159 2.37 -13.47 10.27
N SER A 160 3.15 -14.19 9.47
CA SER A 160 4.60 -14.08 9.51
C SER A 160 5.05 -12.79 8.82
N TYR A 161 6.08 -12.15 9.36
CA TYR A 161 6.62 -10.92 8.79
C TYR A 161 8.10 -10.73 9.10
N SER A 162 8.76 -9.91 8.28
CA SER A 162 10.10 -9.39 8.50
C SER A 162 10.05 -7.86 8.40
N VAL A 163 10.55 -7.17 9.42
CA VAL A 163 10.72 -5.72 9.38
C VAL A 163 12.10 -5.43 8.82
N ASN A 164 12.16 -4.87 7.61
CA ASN A 164 13.42 -4.57 6.94
C ASN A 164 13.97 -3.21 7.39
N SER A 165 13.07 -2.26 7.63
CA SER A 165 13.40 -0.91 8.12
C SER A 165 12.16 -0.30 8.80
N PRO A 166 12.31 0.86 9.46
CA PRO A 166 11.17 1.62 9.98
C PRO A 166 10.16 2.09 8.92
N THR A 167 10.45 1.87 7.63
CA THR A 167 9.62 2.26 6.49
C THR A 167 9.27 1.09 5.57
N SER A 168 9.72 -0.14 5.85
CA SER A 168 9.49 -1.31 5.01
C SER A 168 9.33 -2.60 5.81
N ILE A 169 8.25 -3.32 5.51
CA ILE A 169 7.94 -4.65 6.06
C ILE A 169 7.63 -5.59 4.90
N ILE A 170 8.09 -6.85 4.99
CA ILE A 170 7.62 -7.95 4.15
C ILE A 170 6.72 -8.86 5.00
N VAL A 171 5.54 -9.19 4.49
CA VAL A 171 4.54 -10.01 5.17
C VAL A 171 4.24 -11.26 4.34
N GLY A 172 4.18 -12.43 4.97
CA GLY A 172 3.73 -13.67 4.34
C GLY A 172 2.20 -13.79 4.37
N LEU A 173 1.58 -13.98 3.21
CA LEU A 173 0.12 -14.15 3.11
C LEU A 173 -0.26 -15.63 3.12
N PRO A 174 -1.39 -16.02 3.74
CA PRO A 174 -1.87 -17.39 3.69
C PRO A 174 -2.44 -17.74 2.30
N ALA A 175 -2.35 -19.02 1.91
CA ALA A 175 -2.86 -19.50 0.62
C ALA A 175 -4.40 -19.38 0.48
N ASN A 176 -5.11 -19.30 1.60
CA ASN A 176 -6.57 -19.12 1.66
C ASN A 176 -6.97 -17.69 2.08
N ALA A 177 -6.11 -16.70 1.83
CA ALA A 177 -6.46 -15.30 2.06
C ALA A 177 -7.67 -14.89 1.21
N VAL A 178 -8.53 -14.05 1.80
CA VAL A 178 -9.78 -13.61 1.16
C VAL A 178 -9.68 -12.12 0.84
N SER A 179 -10.08 -11.75 -0.39
CA SER A 179 -10.14 -10.35 -0.85
C SER A 179 -10.99 -9.50 0.10
N GLY A 180 -10.53 -8.29 0.43
CA GLY A 180 -11.20 -7.39 1.37
C GLY A 180 -10.84 -7.61 2.84
N SER A 181 -9.89 -8.49 3.16
CA SER A 181 -9.44 -8.71 4.54
C SER A 181 -8.71 -7.47 5.10
N GLU A 182 -9.00 -7.06 6.34
CA GLU A 182 -8.28 -5.97 7.03
C GLU A 182 -6.91 -6.47 7.50
N LEU A 183 -5.85 -5.81 7.02
CA LEU A 183 -4.50 -5.91 7.57
C LEU A 183 -4.34 -4.90 8.71
N VAL A 184 -3.81 -5.35 9.85
CA VAL A 184 -3.50 -4.50 11.01
C VAL A 184 -2.04 -4.70 11.42
N ILE A 185 -1.28 -3.60 11.49
CA ILE A 185 0.09 -3.55 12.01
C ILE A 185 0.04 -2.87 13.38
N THR A 186 0.63 -3.51 14.39
CA THR A 186 0.68 -3.00 15.77
C THR A 186 2.11 -2.63 16.16
N THR A 187 2.29 -1.41 16.64
CA THR A 187 3.53 -0.93 17.27
C THR A 187 3.22 -0.32 18.64
N PRO A 188 4.22 -0.04 19.49
CA PRO A 188 4.01 0.71 20.73
C PRO A 188 3.38 2.10 20.51
N GLY A 189 3.61 2.71 19.35
CA GLY A 189 3.02 3.99 18.97
C GLY A 189 1.55 3.91 18.57
N GLY A 190 1.02 2.72 18.22
CA GLY A 190 -0.38 2.54 17.86
C GLY A 190 -0.59 1.54 16.73
N LEU A 191 -1.67 1.74 15.96
CA LEU A 191 -2.10 0.83 14.89
C LEU A 191 -2.05 1.50 13.52
N ALA A 192 -1.67 0.73 12.49
CA ALA A 192 -1.93 1.04 11.09
C ALA A 192 -2.85 -0.02 10.50
N LYS A 193 -3.85 0.40 9.73
CA LYS A 193 -4.85 -0.50 9.13
C LYS A 193 -4.95 -0.29 7.62
N LYS A 194 -5.16 -1.38 6.88
CA LYS A 194 -5.37 -1.31 5.42
C LYS A 194 -6.15 -2.54 4.93
N THR A 195 -7.12 -2.34 4.05
CA THR A 195 -7.78 -3.45 3.35
C THR A 195 -6.86 -4.01 2.27
N ILE A 196 -6.75 -5.33 2.20
CA ILE A 196 -5.96 -6.02 1.16
C ILE A 196 -6.91 -6.67 0.16
N ASP A 197 -6.77 -6.26 -1.09
CA ASP A 197 -7.43 -6.90 -2.23
C ASP A 197 -6.56 -8.05 -2.73
N PHE A 198 -7.19 -9.19 -2.98
CA PHE A 198 -6.53 -10.39 -3.47
C PHE A 198 -7.02 -10.74 -4.87
N VAL A 199 -6.10 -11.12 -5.74
CA VAL A 199 -6.38 -11.73 -7.02
C VAL A 199 -6.09 -13.23 -6.96
N THR A 200 -7.12 -14.03 -7.25
CA THR A 200 -6.98 -15.47 -7.48
C THR A 200 -6.90 -15.71 -8.97
N ILE A 201 -5.90 -16.45 -9.43
CA ILE A 201 -5.74 -16.84 -10.84
C ILE A 201 -5.68 -18.36 -10.91
N VAL A 202 -6.54 -18.95 -11.72
CA VAL A 202 -6.51 -20.39 -12.02
C VAL A 202 -6.23 -20.55 -13.51
N LEU A 203 -5.08 -21.13 -13.83
CA LEU A 203 -4.75 -21.55 -15.19
C LEU A 203 -5.61 -22.76 -15.53
N ILE A 204 -6.48 -22.60 -16.53
CA ILE A 204 -7.33 -23.66 -17.01
C ILE A 204 -6.53 -24.51 -17.99
N SER A 205 -5.91 -23.90 -18.99
CA SER A 205 -5.03 -24.59 -19.92
C SER A 205 -4.11 -23.59 -20.62
N ASP A 206 -2.85 -23.96 -20.79
CA ASP A 206 -1.88 -23.29 -21.67
C ASP A 206 -1.50 -24.17 -22.87
N PHE A 207 -2.16 -25.32 -23.05
CA PHE A 207 -1.86 -26.29 -24.12
C PHE A 207 -0.40 -26.82 -24.13
N ASP A 208 0.38 -26.54 -23.09
CA ASP A 208 1.76 -26.98 -22.90
C ASP A 208 1.90 -28.01 -21.76
N GLY A 209 0.77 -28.51 -21.27
CA GLY A 209 0.68 -29.53 -20.23
C GLY A 209 0.46 -28.98 -18.83
N ASN A 210 0.29 -27.66 -18.66
CA ASN A 210 -0.07 -27.06 -17.38
C ASN A 210 -1.56 -26.69 -17.33
N GLY A 211 -2.00 -26.34 -16.11
CA GLY A 211 -3.38 -25.94 -15.83
C GLY A 211 -4.25 -27.09 -15.31
N VAL A 212 -5.48 -26.74 -14.93
CA VAL A 212 -6.44 -27.69 -14.33
C VAL A 212 -7.20 -28.53 -15.37
N ARG A 213 -7.00 -28.28 -16.67
CA ARG A 213 -7.55 -29.05 -17.79
C ARG A 213 -6.47 -29.28 -18.85
N THR A 214 -6.00 -30.51 -18.98
CA THR A 214 -4.90 -30.88 -19.88
C THR A 214 -5.35 -31.69 -21.11
N ALA A 215 -6.59 -32.17 -21.14
CA ALA A 215 -7.15 -32.91 -22.26
C ALA A 215 -8.33 -32.15 -22.86
N TRP A 216 -8.28 -31.85 -24.15
CA TRP A 216 -9.32 -31.11 -24.87
C TRP A 216 -9.87 -31.91 -26.03
N THR A 217 -11.19 -31.84 -26.22
CA THR A 217 -11.90 -32.50 -27.32
C THR A 217 -12.81 -31.52 -28.03
N SER A 218 -13.16 -31.81 -29.28
CA SER A 218 -14.10 -31.02 -30.07
C SER A 218 -15.39 -31.78 -30.37
N TYR A 219 -16.46 -31.05 -30.67
CA TYR A 219 -17.79 -31.58 -30.93
C TYR A 219 -18.59 -30.70 -31.89
N GLY A 220 -19.60 -31.30 -32.51
CA GLY A 220 -20.50 -30.62 -33.45
C GLY A 220 -19.88 -30.47 -34.84
N ASP A 221 -20.23 -29.39 -35.54
CA ASP A 221 -19.80 -29.11 -36.91
C ASP A 221 -18.33 -28.63 -36.98
N VAL A 222 -17.38 -29.41 -36.46
CA VAL A 222 -15.96 -29.07 -36.46
C VAL A 222 -15.27 -29.75 -37.65
N ALA A 223 -14.55 -28.97 -38.45
CA ALA A 223 -13.78 -29.49 -39.57
C ALA A 223 -12.45 -30.09 -39.10
N SER A 224 -11.76 -29.41 -38.19
CA SER A 224 -10.60 -29.95 -37.49
C SER A 224 -10.38 -29.27 -36.14
N PHE A 225 -9.76 -30.00 -35.22
CA PHE A 225 -9.32 -29.49 -33.94
C PHE A 225 -7.92 -30.00 -33.63
N ASN A 226 -7.00 -29.12 -33.24
CA ASN A 226 -5.66 -29.49 -32.79
C ASN A 226 -5.23 -28.64 -31.60
N ALA A 227 -5.12 -29.28 -30.43
CA ALA A 227 -4.69 -28.69 -29.17
C ALA A 227 -3.16 -28.57 -29.00
N ASN A 228 -2.36 -28.92 -30.01
CA ASN A 228 -0.89 -28.95 -29.95
C ASN A 228 -0.25 -28.22 -31.14
N THR A 229 -0.87 -27.13 -31.60
CA THR A 229 -0.31 -26.34 -32.71
C THR A 229 0.83 -25.48 -32.19
N THR A 230 2.01 -25.51 -32.83
CA THR A 230 3.16 -24.74 -32.36
C THR A 230 3.17 -23.30 -32.87
N GLY A 231 3.83 -22.40 -32.14
CA GLY A 231 3.97 -20.98 -32.51
C GLY A 231 2.92 -20.06 -31.90
N GLY A 232 2.33 -20.49 -30.77
CA GLY A 232 1.44 -19.68 -29.94
C GLY A 232 2.21 -18.73 -29.02
N PRO A 233 1.50 -17.90 -28.24
CA PRO A 233 2.09 -16.99 -27.26
C PRO A 233 3.03 -17.68 -26.26
N THR A 234 2.70 -18.91 -25.82
CA THR A 234 3.50 -19.66 -24.83
C THR A 234 4.07 -20.98 -25.33
N ALA A 235 4.11 -21.19 -26.65
CA ALA A 235 4.57 -22.37 -27.40
C ALA A 235 3.41 -23.07 -28.13
N ASN A 236 2.71 -24.01 -27.50
CA ASN A 236 1.58 -24.69 -28.13
C ASN A 236 0.28 -23.90 -27.93
N TYR A 237 -0.66 -24.05 -28.85
CA TYR A 237 -2.00 -23.47 -28.77
C TYR A 237 -3.03 -24.36 -29.45
N ALA A 238 -4.30 -24.07 -29.20
CA ALA A 238 -5.42 -24.77 -29.82
C ALA A 238 -5.89 -24.10 -31.11
N THR A 239 -6.15 -24.91 -32.13
CA THR A 239 -6.84 -24.49 -33.37
C THR A 239 -8.16 -25.23 -33.51
N LEU A 240 -9.23 -24.50 -33.87
CA LEU A 240 -10.53 -25.09 -34.22
C LEU A 240 -10.97 -24.49 -35.55
N ALA A 241 -11.15 -25.34 -36.57
CA ALA A 241 -11.57 -24.94 -37.90
C ALA A 241 -13.05 -25.30 -38.15
N TRP A 242 -13.76 -24.38 -38.80
CA TRP A 242 -15.14 -24.55 -39.22
C TRP A 242 -15.31 -24.19 -40.69
N THR A 243 -15.92 -25.09 -41.47
CA THR A 243 -16.11 -24.92 -42.91
C THR A 243 -17.38 -24.16 -43.30
N GLY A 244 -18.22 -23.78 -42.34
CA GLY A 244 -19.55 -23.21 -42.60
C GLY A 244 -20.71 -24.20 -42.43
N SER A 245 -20.44 -25.47 -42.09
CA SER A 245 -21.49 -26.47 -41.86
C SER A 245 -22.38 -26.12 -40.66
N ILE A 246 -23.70 -26.28 -40.80
CA ILE A 246 -24.69 -26.07 -39.73
C ILE A 246 -25.50 -27.35 -39.43
N ALA A 247 -24.98 -28.52 -39.82
CA ALA A 247 -25.72 -29.77 -39.77
C ALA A 247 -26.13 -30.17 -38.34
N ASN A 248 -25.26 -29.92 -37.35
CA ASN A 248 -25.54 -30.21 -35.95
C ASN A 248 -26.14 -29.01 -35.20
N GLY A 249 -26.02 -27.80 -35.75
CA GLY A 249 -26.49 -26.56 -35.13
C GLY A 249 -25.63 -26.07 -33.96
N TYR A 250 -24.46 -26.69 -33.74
CA TYR A 250 -23.45 -26.23 -32.81
C TYR A 250 -22.04 -26.70 -33.23
N ASN A 251 -21.01 -26.02 -32.73
CA ASN A 251 -19.62 -26.49 -32.75
C ASN A 251 -18.88 -26.00 -31.50
N GLY A 252 -17.79 -26.65 -31.14
CA GLY A 252 -16.87 -26.14 -30.15
C GLY A 252 -15.88 -27.18 -29.66
N SER A 253 -15.13 -26.79 -28.64
CA SER A 253 -14.17 -27.62 -27.93
C SER A 253 -14.21 -27.32 -26.43
N SER A 254 -13.83 -28.33 -25.64
CA SER A 254 -13.74 -28.18 -24.19
C SER A 254 -12.70 -29.11 -23.57
N GLY A 255 -12.16 -28.67 -22.43
CA GLY A 255 -11.42 -29.51 -21.50
C GLY A 255 -12.30 -30.41 -20.61
N GLY A 256 -13.63 -30.29 -20.74
CA GLY A 256 -14.61 -31.01 -19.94
C GLY A 256 -14.89 -30.38 -18.57
N GLY A 257 -16.02 -30.79 -17.98
CA GLY A 257 -16.39 -30.46 -16.61
C GLY A 257 -15.56 -31.20 -15.55
N GLY A 258 -15.71 -30.79 -14.29
CA GLY A 258 -15.00 -31.40 -13.17
C GLY A 258 -15.15 -30.57 -11.90
N THR A 259 -14.09 -30.51 -11.08
CA THR A 259 -14.03 -29.58 -9.95
C THR A 259 -14.19 -28.14 -10.45
N SER A 260 -14.98 -27.35 -9.71
CA SER A 260 -15.10 -25.91 -9.91
C SER A 260 -13.74 -25.24 -9.93
N PHE A 261 -13.58 -24.23 -10.78
CA PHE A 261 -12.33 -23.51 -10.90
C PHE A 261 -12.07 -22.59 -9.71
N LEU A 262 -13.11 -21.99 -9.13
CA LEU A 262 -13.01 -21.07 -8.01
C LEU A 262 -13.56 -21.70 -6.72
N SER A 263 -13.19 -21.15 -5.57
CA SER A 263 -13.70 -21.59 -4.28
C SER A 263 -15.18 -21.20 -4.11
N THR A 264 -15.87 -21.84 -3.17
CA THR A 264 -17.29 -21.57 -2.87
C THR A 264 -17.55 -20.17 -2.31
N SER A 265 -16.52 -19.40 -1.95
CA SER A 265 -16.64 -18.01 -1.52
C SER A 265 -16.55 -17.01 -2.68
N SER A 266 -16.13 -17.45 -3.87
CA SER A 266 -15.92 -16.62 -5.04
C SER A 266 -17.14 -16.65 -5.95
N THR A 267 -18.25 -16.08 -5.48
CA THR A 267 -19.57 -16.21 -6.15
C THR A 267 -19.88 -15.06 -7.10
N ASP A 268 -19.21 -13.91 -6.98
CA ASP A 268 -19.58 -12.67 -7.69
C ASP A 268 -19.08 -12.66 -9.16
N ALA A 269 -20.02 -12.69 -10.11
CA ALA A 269 -19.74 -12.59 -11.55
C ALA A 269 -19.11 -11.25 -11.96
N ALA A 270 -19.37 -10.14 -11.25
CA ALA A 270 -18.79 -8.84 -11.58
C ALA A 270 -17.30 -8.73 -11.20
N ARG A 271 -16.86 -9.60 -10.27
CA ARG A 271 -15.48 -9.75 -9.80
C ARG A 271 -14.72 -10.87 -10.49
N THR A 272 -15.37 -11.59 -11.40
CA THR A 272 -14.80 -12.74 -12.09
C THR A 272 -14.55 -12.45 -13.56
N PHE A 273 -13.40 -12.89 -14.06
CA PHE A 273 -12.92 -12.64 -15.41
C PHE A 273 -12.38 -13.93 -16.02
N ILE A 274 -12.59 -14.12 -17.32
CA ILE A 274 -11.88 -15.10 -18.12
C ILE A 274 -10.87 -14.33 -18.96
N ASP A 275 -9.60 -14.68 -18.82
CA ASP A 275 -8.52 -14.18 -19.67
C ASP A 275 -8.16 -15.29 -20.67
N ILE A 276 -8.10 -14.96 -21.95
CA ILE A 276 -7.80 -15.91 -23.02
C ILE A 276 -7.03 -15.20 -24.14
N ASP A 277 -5.93 -15.78 -24.59
CA ASP A 277 -5.24 -15.31 -25.78
C ASP A 277 -5.98 -15.81 -27.00
N VAL A 278 -6.28 -14.93 -27.94
CA VAL A 278 -7.06 -15.25 -29.14
C VAL A 278 -6.43 -14.70 -30.41
N SER A 279 -6.67 -15.42 -31.50
CA SER A 279 -6.36 -15.04 -32.88
C SER A 279 -7.29 -15.81 -33.83
N ALA A 280 -7.32 -15.43 -35.09
CA ALA A 280 -8.01 -16.18 -36.14
C ALA A 280 -7.23 -16.12 -37.45
N ASN A 281 -7.62 -16.92 -38.44
CA ASN A 281 -7.07 -16.84 -39.80
C ASN A 281 -7.60 -15.63 -40.59
N VAL A 282 -8.75 -15.07 -40.19
CA VAL A 282 -9.39 -13.95 -40.91
C VAL A 282 -10.09 -12.98 -39.96
N ILE A 283 -9.95 -11.68 -40.23
CA ILE A 283 -10.66 -10.61 -39.53
C ILE A 283 -12.16 -10.83 -39.70
N GLY A 284 -12.90 -10.61 -38.61
CA GLY A 284 -14.33 -10.76 -38.59
C GLY A 284 -14.81 -12.12 -38.10
N THR A 285 -13.90 -13.07 -37.86
CA THR A 285 -14.21 -14.37 -37.23
C THR A 285 -14.90 -14.17 -35.88
N GLN A 286 -15.96 -14.94 -35.62
CA GLN A 286 -16.81 -14.80 -34.45
C GLN A 286 -16.54 -15.94 -33.45
N PHE A 287 -15.91 -15.61 -32.33
CA PHE A 287 -15.73 -16.53 -31.20
C PHE A 287 -17.02 -16.66 -30.42
N ALA A 288 -17.25 -17.86 -29.87
CA ALA A 288 -18.23 -18.15 -28.85
C ALA A 288 -17.51 -18.76 -27.63
N ILE A 289 -17.54 -18.06 -26.50
CA ILE A 289 -17.13 -18.61 -25.21
C ILE A 289 -18.38 -19.02 -24.46
N GLN A 290 -18.50 -20.28 -24.05
CA GLN A 290 -19.70 -20.76 -23.37
C GLN A 290 -19.38 -21.38 -22.01
N LEU A 291 -20.29 -21.15 -21.07
CA LEU A 291 -20.31 -21.76 -19.74
C LEU A 291 -21.64 -22.49 -19.61
N ASN A 292 -21.60 -23.82 -19.55
CA ASN A 292 -22.81 -24.63 -19.68
C ASN A 292 -23.24 -25.19 -18.32
N THR A 293 -24.55 -25.43 -18.19
CA THR A 293 -25.15 -26.15 -17.06
C THR A 293 -24.84 -25.52 -15.70
N ILE A 294 -24.71 -24.19 -15.64
CA ILE A 294 -24.61 -23.45 -14.38
C ILE A 294 -26.02 -23.12 -13.92
N ASP A 295 -26.47 -23.76 -12.83
CA ASP A 295 -27.84 -23.61 -12.31
C ASP A 295 -28.93 -23.82 -13.38
N ASN A 296 -28.76 -24.86 -14.20
CA ASN A 296 -29.63 -25.21 -15.34
C ASN A 296 -29.68 -24.15 -16.46
N LYS A 297 -28.75 -23.20 -16.49
CA LYS A 297 -28.60 -22.21 -17.56
C LYS A 297 -27.32 -22.45 -18.37
N ASN A 298 -27.36 -22.05 -19.64
CA ASN A 298 -26.21 -22.01 -20.52
C ASN A 298 -25.91 -20.56 -20.88
N TYR A 299 -24.69 -20.16 -20.62
CA TYR A 299 -24.22 -18.80 -20.83
C TYR A 299 -23.27 -18.74 -22.01
N GLY A 300 -23.28 -17.62 -22.73
CA GLY A 300 -22.36 -17.36 -23.83
C GLY A 300 -21.87 -15.92 -23.82
N TYR A 301 -20.65 -15.74 -24.32
CA TYR A 301 -20.09 -14.46 -24.68
C TYR A 301 -19.53 -14.57 -26.09
N ASN A 302 -20.17 -13.86 -27.02
CA ASN A 302 -19.85 -13.90 -28.44
C ASN A 302 -19.15 -12.60 -28.84
N PHE A 303 -18.03 -12.70 -29.55
CA PHE A 303 -17.28 -11.52 -29.98
C PHE A 303 -16.55 -11.72 -31.29
N LYS A 304 -16.27 -10.60 -31.95
CA LYS A 304 -15.63 -10.56 -33.26
C LYS A 304 -14.15 -10.27 -33.15
N ILE A 305 -13.33 -11.03 -33.87
CA ILE A 305 -11.91 -10.75 -34.03
C ILE A 305 -11.70 -9.56 -34.96
N THR A 306 -11.00 -8.54 -34.48
CA THR A 306 -10.68 -7.32 -35.25
C THR A 306 -9.23 -7.28 -35.74
N ASP A 307 -8.36 -8.12 -35.18
CA ASP A 307 -6.95 -8.29 -35.58
C ASP A 307 -6.59 -9.78 -35.54
N VAL A 308 -5.86 -10.26 -36.55
CA VAL A 308 -5.39 -11.65 -36.62
C VAL A 308 -4.11 -11.88 -35.80
N ASN A 309 -3.47 -10.83 -35.30
CA ASN A 309 -2.41 -10.95 -34.30
C ASN A 309 -2.96 -11.46 -32.96
N TRP A 310 -2.12 -12.14 -32.19
CA TRP A 310 -2.47 -12.59 -30.85
C TRP A 310 -2.78 -11.42 -29.93
N THR A 311 -3.93 -11.49 -29.26
CA THR A 311 -4.36 -10.52 -28.26
C THR A 311 -4.97 -11.24 -27.07
N THR A 312 -4.70 -10.76 -25.85
CA THR A 312 -5.39 -11.25 -24.66
C THR A 312 -6.74 -10.56 -24.54
N MET A 313 -7.80 -11.36 -24.52
CA MET A 313 -9.16 -10.92 -24.24
C MET A 313 -9.49 -11.17 -22.78
N THR A 314 -9.86 -10.11 -22.06
CA THR A 314 -10.41 -10.18 -20.70
C THR A 314 -11.93 -10.04 -20.76
N ILE A 315 -12.65 -11.09 -20.37
CA ILE A 315 -14.11 -11.17 -20.44
C ILE A 315 -14.65 -11.22 -19.01
N LYS A 316 -15.45 -10.23 -18.61
CA LYS A 316 -16.10 -10.25 -17.30
C LYS A 316 -17.28 -11.22 -17.32
N LEU A 317 -17.41 -12.05 -16.29
CA LEU A 317 -18.48 -13.05 -16.21
C LEU A 317 -19.88 -12.41 -16.22
N ALA A 318 -20.04 -11.25 -15.58
CA ALA A 318 -21.30 -10.51 -15.59
C ALA A 318 -21.74 -10.03 -16.99
N ASP A 319 -20.82 -9.96 -17.96
CA ASP A 319 -21.11 -9.54 -19.34
C ASP A 319 -21.56 -10.71 -20.24
N PHE A 320 -21.49 -11.95 -19.74
CA PHE A 320 -22.12 -13.09 -20.41
C PHE A 320 -23.64 -12.91 -20.48
N LYS A 321 -24.27 -13.61 -21.41
CA LYS A 321 -25.73 -13.70 -21.49
C LYS A 321 -26.18 -15.15 -21.44
N ASP A 322 -27.34 -15.42 -20.86
CA ASP A 322 -27.93 -16.75 -20.94
C ASP A 322 -28.39 -17.07 -22.38
N ASN A 323 -29.02 -18.24 -22.57
CA ASN A 323 -29.36 -18.77 -23.89
C ASN A 323 -28.17 -18.71 -24.88
N TYR A 324 -27.00 -19.20 -24.43
CA TYR A 324 -25.79 -19.28 -25.25
C TYR A 324 -25.30 -17.93 -25.81
N GLY A 325 -25.54 -16.84 -25.07
CA GLY A 325 -25.09 -15.49 -25.46
C GLY A 325 -26.16 -14.62 -26.13
N TYR A 326 -27.40 -15.12 -26.23
CA TYR A 326 -28.50 -14.44 -26.93
C TYR A 326 -29.65 -14.00 -26.01
N GLY A 327 -29.60 -14.33 -24.72
CA GLY A 327 -30.62 -13.97 -23.74
C GLY A 327 -30.22 -12.80 -22.84
N ASP A 328 -30.57 -12.91 -21.56
CA ASP A 328 -30.42 -11.86 -20.57
C ASP A 328 -29.01 -11.85 -19.93
N PRO A 329 -28.52 -10.68 -19.45
CA PRO A 329 -27.22 -10.59 -18.79
C PRO A 329 -27.06 -11.52 -17.58
N ALA A 330 -25.87 -12.09 -17.43
CA ALA A 330 -25.50 -13.07 -16.41
C ALA A 330 -25.05 -12.43 -15.09
N THR A 331 -25.63 -11.30 -14.69
CA THR A 331 -25.19 -10.53 -13.52
C THR A 331 -25.31 -11.29 -12.19
N ALA A 332 -26.22 -12.27 -12.12
CA ALA A 332 -26.43 -13.13 -10.96
C ALA A 332 -25.78 -14.52 -11.09
N LEU A 333 -24.93 -14.74 -12.10
CA LEU A 333 -24.21 -16.01 -12.27
C LEU A 333 -23.29 -16.26 -11.05
N ASP A 334 -23.41 -17.43 -10.44
CA ASP A 334 -22.51 -17.84 -9.35
C ASP A 334 -21.17 -18.32 -9.93
N ALA A 335 -20.16 -17.47 -9.83
CA ALA A 335 -18.84 -17.73 -10.38
C ALA A 335 -18.15 -18.97 -9.78
N SER A 336 -18.54 -19.38 -8.56
CA SER A 336 -17.97 -20.56 -7.89
C SER A 336 -18.43 -21.88 -8.50
N LYS A 337 -19.48 -21.85 -9.33
CA LYS A 337 -20.03 -23.03 -10.00
C LYS A 337 -19.44 -23.26 -11.40
N VAL A 338 -18.62 -22.34 -11.89
CA VAL A 338 -17.95 -22.51 -13.20
C VAL A 338 -16.92 -23.63 -13.08
N ASN A 339 -17.14 -24.70 -13.84
CA ASN A 339 -16.29 -25.89 -13.84
C ASN A 339 -15.89 -26.35 -15.25
N GLU A 340 -16.37 -25.66 -16.29
CA GLU A 340 -16.12 -25.96 -17.69
C GLU A 340 -16.09 -24.63 -18.46
N ILE A 341 -15.15 -24.50 -19.41
CA ILE A 341 -15.14 -23.45 -20.42
C ILE A 341 -15.15 -24.13 -21.78
N LYS A 342 -16.02 -23.63 -22.66
CA LYS A 342 -16.13 -24.09 -24.04
C LYS A 342 -15.74 -22.96 -24.98
N VAL A 343 -15.00 -23.30 -26.03
CA VAL A 343 -14.57 -22.36 -27.06
C VAL A 343 -15.09 -22.86 -28.40
N GLY A 344 -15.77 -22.01 -29.17
CA GLY A 344 -16.33 -22.38 -30.46
C GLY A 344 -16.47 -21.19 -31.39
N ILE A 345 -17.10 -21.43 -32.52
CA ILE A 345 -17.35 -20.42 -33.56
C ILE A 345 -18.86 -20.17 -33.67
N VAL A 346 -19.27 -18.92 -33.73
CA VAL A 346 -20.69 -18.56 -33.94
C VAL A 346 -21.09 -18.91 -35.38
N GLN A 347 -22.03 -19.85 -35.54
CA GLN A 347 -22.38 -20.42 -36.85
C GLN A 347 -23.31 -19.57 -37.71
N ALA A 348 -24.02 -18.61 -37.13
CA ALA A 348 -24.97 -17.76 -37.86
C ALA A 348 -24.29 -16.61 -38.63
N GLU A 349 -22.95 -16.53 -38.59
CA GLU A 349 -22.19 -15.34 -38.96
C GLU A 349 -21.09 -15.64 -40.00
N THR A 350 -20.61 -14.59 -40.67
CA THR A 350 -19.51 -14.63 -41.64
C THR A 350 -18.25 -14.00 -41.05
N PRO A 351 -17.03 -14.37 -41.51
CA PRO A 351 -16.70 -15.21 -42.65
C PRO A 351 -16.71 -16.72 -42.37
N ASN A 352 -17.04 -17.51 -43.40
CA ASN A 352 -16.82 -18.95 -43.47
C ASN A 352 -16.10 -19.30 -44.80
N PRO A 353 -15.16 -20.25 -44.83
CA PRO A 353 -14.62 -21.00 -43.68
C PRO A 353 -13.76 -20.11 -42.76
N THR A 354 -13.62 -20.51 -41.51
CA THR A 354 -12.75 -19.82 -40.54
C THR A 354 -12.08 -20.78 -39.56
N THR A 355 -10.94 -20.37 -39.01
CA THR A 355 -10.19 -21.07 -37.98
C THR A 355 -9.90 -20.11 -36.84
N ILE A 356 -10.39 -20.45 -35.66
CA ILE A 356 -10.03 -19.77 -34.42
C ILE A 356 -8.78 -20.39 -33.81
N LYS A 357 -7.98 -19.56 -33.16
CA LYS A 357 -6.77 -19.92 -32.43
C LYS A 357 -6.88 -19.37 -31.02
N TYR A 358 -6.55 -20.17 -30.02
CA TYR A 358 -6.62 -19.70 -28.64
C TYR A 358 -5.65 -20.41 -27.72
N ASP A 359 -5.23 -19.70 -26.66
CA ASP A 359 -4.20 -20.12 -25.72
C ASP A 359 -4.40 -19.47 -24.33
N ASN A 360 -3.66 -19.91 -23.32
CA ASN A 360 -3.56 -19.31 -21.98
C ASN A 360 -4.89 -19.00 -21.29
N ILE A 361 -5.83 -19.95 -21.33
CA ILE A 361 -7.14 -19.78 -20.71
C ILE A 361 -6.98 -19.75 -19.20
N LYS A 362 -7.38 -18.64 -18.59
CA LYS A 362 -7.35 -18.42 -17.14
C LYS A 362 -8.71 -17.93 -16.67
N ILE A 363 -9.08 -18.33 -15.47
CA ILE A 363 -10.16 -17.66 -14.73
C ILE A 363 -9.56 -16.93 -13.54
N ARG A 364 -10.05 -15.70 -13.33
CA ARG A 364 -9.50 -14.74 -12.40
C ARG A 364 -10.62 -14.20 -11.52
N TYR A 365 -10.41 -14.17 -10.21
CA TYR A 365 -11.33 -13.56 -9.25
C TYR A 365 -10.58 -12.46 -8.49
N GLN A 366 -11.09 -11.23 -8.49
CA GLN A 366 -10.42 -10.09 -7.85
C GLN A 366 -11.36 -9.30 -6.97
#